data_AF-A0A0N4YRD7-F1
#
_entry.id   AF-A0A0N4YRD7-F1
#
_cell.length_a   1.000
_cell.length_b   1.000
_cell.length_c   1.000
_cell.angle_alpha   90.00
_cell.angle_beta   90.00
_cell.angle_gamma   90.00
#
_symmetry.space_group_name_H-M   'P 1'
#
loop_
_entity.id
_entity.type
_entity.pdbx_description
1 polymer ?
#
loop_
_entity_poly.entity_id
_entity_poly.type
_entity_poly.pdbx_seq_one_letter_code
_entity_poly.pdbx_strand_id
1 'polypeptide(L)'
;MVWATITSDGKSELVFVEEYVKIDNILYLEDILKKSLLPWTRNHFGGRSFVFQQDGALAHKSKEVQEWLQRELSDSISSSE
;
A
#
# COMPACT_ATOMS: atom_id res chain seq x y z
N MET A 1 0.13 -15.87 -0.67
CA MET A 1 0.68 -14.74 -1.48
C MET A 1 1.54 -13.88 -0.55
N VAL A 2 2.52 -13.13 -1.04
CA VAL A 2 3.35 -12.23 -0.20
C VAL A 2 3.28 -10.81 -0.73
N TRP A 3 3.10 -9.85 0.17
CA TRP A 3 3.18 -8.41 -0.13
C TRP A 3 4.33 -7.77 0.65
N ALA A 4 4.99 -6.78 0.05
CA ALA A 4 6.04 -6.00 0.69
C ALA A 4 6.17 -4.61 0.04
N THR A 5 6.77 -3.68 0.77
CA THR A 5 7.23 -2.38 0.25
C THR A 5 8.73 -2.26 0.40
N ILE A 6 9.39 -1.62 -0.58
CA ILE A 6 10.82 -1.35 -0.60
C ILE A 6 11.08 0.08 -1.07
N THR A 7 12.14 0.69 -0.54
CA THR A 7 12.67 1.99 -0.94
C THR A 7 14.17 1.85 -1.18
N SER A 8 14.83 2.93 -1.62
CA SER A 8 16.28 2.95 -1.80
C SER A 8 17.07 2.75 -0.49
N ASP A 9 16.45 3.05 0.65
CA ASP A 9 17.07 3.07 1.98
C ASP A 9 16.40 2.14 3.01
N GLY A 10 15.42 1.32 2.60
CA GLY A 10 14.68 0.48 3.54
C GLY A 10 13.69 -0.49 2.90
N LYS A 11 13.11 -1.35 3.74
CA LYS A 11 12.04 -2.29 3.36
C LYS A 11 11.10 -2.52 4.53
N SER A 12 9.83 -2.82 4.22
CA SER A 12 8.87 -3.28 5.21
C SER A 12 9.10 -4.73 5.62
N GLU A 13 8.46 -5.16 6.70
CA GLU A 13 8.26 -6.58 6.94
C GLU A 13 7.40 -7.19 5.82
N LEU A 14 7.53 -8.51 5.62
CA LEU A 14 6.74 -9.26 4.65
C LEU A 14 5.34 -9.54 5.22
N VAL A 15 4.32 -9.21 4.45
CA VAL A 15 2.94 -9.55 4.77
C VAL A 15 2.58 -10.85 4.05
N PHE A 16 2.35 -11.91 4.83
CA PHE A 16 1.92 -13.20 4.31
C PHE A 16 0.40 -13.28 4.28
N VAL A 17 -0.15 -13.43 3.07
CA VAL A 17 -1.56 -13.70 2.86
C VAL A 17 -1.76 -15.21 2.85
N GLU A 18 -2.73 -15.67 3.64
CA GLU A 18 -3.10 -17.08 3.78
C GLU A 18 -3.30 -17.77 2.44
N GLU A 19 -3.06 -19.08 2.42
CA GLU A 19 -3.20 -19.88 1.22
C GLU A 19 -4.65 -19.85 0.72
N TYR A 20 -4.83 -19.81 -0.61
CA TYR A 20 -6.13 -19.72 -1.29
C TYR A 20 -6.95 -18.43 -1.04
N VAL A 21 -6.47 -17.50 -0.20
CA VAL A 21 -7.10 -16.19 -0.03
C VAL A 21 -6.73 -15.28 -1.19
N LYS A 22 -7.75 -14.77 -1.88
CA LYS A 22 -7.60 -13.77 -2.93
C LYS A 22 -7.54 -12.39 -2.30
N ILE A 23 -6.57 -11.56 -2.73
CA ILE A 23 -6.54 -10.15 -2.37
C ILE A 23 -7.62 -9.42 -3.18
N ASP A 24 -8.69 -9.02 -2.50
CA ASP A 24 -9.64 -8.03 -2.99
C ASP A 24 -9.31 -6.62 -2.48
N ASN A 25 -10.14 -5.65 -2.82
CA ASN A 25 -9.94 -4.26 -2.39
C ASN A 25 -10.06 -4.07 -0.87
N ILE A 26 -10.92 -4.84 -0.20
CA ILE A 26 -11.14 -4.70 1.25
C ILE A 26 -9.94 -5.24 2.01
N LEU A 27 -9.48 -6.45 1.69
CA LEU A 27 -8.29 -7.04 2.28
C LEU A 27 -7.06 -6.18 1.98
N TYR A 28 -6.92 -5.71 0.74
CA TYR A 28 -5.83 -4.81 0.38
C TYR A 28 -5.82 -3.54 1.24
N LEU A 29 -6.98 -2.89 1.38
CA LEU A 29 -7.09 -1.66 2.14
C LEU A 29 -6.88 -1.86 3.65
N GLU A 30 -7.63 -2.78 4.26
CA GLU A 30 -7.66 -2.94 5.71
C GLU A 30 -6.43 -3.68 6.25
N ASP A 31 -6.01 -4.76 5.59
CA ASP A 31 -4.97 -5.65 6.13
C ASP A 31 -3.57 -5.29 5.62
N ILE A 32 -3.46 -4.77 4.40
CA ILE A 32 -2.18 -4.41 3.81
C ILE A 32 -1.89 -2.92 4.00
N LEU A 33 -2.72 -2.03 3.46
CA LEU A 33 -2.42 -0.60 3.46
C LEU A 33 -2.49 0.02 4.86
N LYS A 34 -3.58 -0.18 5.58
CA LYS A 34 -3.78 0.45 6.90
C LYS A 34 -2.95 -0.17 8.01
N LYS A 35 -2.89 -1.51 8.07
CA LYS A 35 -2.17 -2.21 9.16
C LYS A 35 -0.67 -2.29 8.94
N SER A 36 -0.22 -2.36 7.67
CA SER A 36 1.20 -2.60 7.37
C SER A 36 1.88 -1.39 6.74
N LEU A 37 1.37 -0.88 5.61
CA LEU A 37 2.03 0.20 4.88
C LEU A 37 2.07 1.52 5.67
N LEU A 38 0.92 2.01 6.14
CA LEU A 38 0.81 3.34 6.76
C LEU A 38 1.66 3.50 8.03
N PRO A 39 1.68 2.55 8.98
CA PRO A 39 2.58 2.65 10.13
C PRO A 39 4.05 2.61 9.71
N TRP A 40 4.39 1.78 8.72
CA TRP A 40 5.75 1.66 8.23
C TRP A 40 6.22 2.97 7.57
N THR A 41 5.43 3.58 6.70
CA THR A 41 5.82 4.85 6.05
C THR A 41 5.99 5.97 7.06
N ARG A 42 5.09 6.08 8.05
CA ARG A 42 5.20 7.08 9.14
C ARG A 42 6.49 6.90 9.94
N ASN A 43 6.84 5.66 10.29
CA ASN A 43 8.05 5.36 11.06
C ASN A 43 9.34 5.52 10.22
N HIS A 44 9.35 5.00 8.99
CA HIS A 44 10.54 4.97 8.13
C HIS A 44 10.90 6.34 7.57
N PHE A 45 9.90 7.10 7.10
CA PHE A 45 10.16 8.40 6.50
C PHE A 45 10.20 9.53 7.54
N GLY A 46 9.46 9.41 8.65
CA GLY A 46 9.50 10.40 9.74
C GLY A 46 9.20 11.83 9.28
N GLY A 47 8.35 11.99 8.26
CA GLY A 47 8.03 13.29 7.64
C GLY A 47 8.83 13.63 6.38
N ARG A 48 9.80 12.80 5.96
CA ARG A 48 10.41 12.91 4.63
C ARG A 48 9.36 12.67 3.55
N SER A 49 9.39 13.46 2.48
CA SER A 49 8.55 13.24 1.30
C SER A 49 8.89 11.91 0.62
N PHE A 50 7.87 11.21 0.16
CA PHE A 50 7.99 9.99 -0.62
C PHE A 50 6.78 9.83 -1.54
N VAL A 51 6.95 9.06 -2.60
CA VAL A 51 5.89 8.70 -3.53
C VAL A 51 5.56 7.22 -3.34
N PHE A 52 4.28 6.90 -3.18
CA PHE A 52 3.82 5.53 -3.17
C PHE A 52 3.44 5.08 -4.59
N GLN A 53 4.01 3.95 -5.03
CA GLN A 53 3.75 3.33 -6.34
C GLN A 53 3.27 1.89 -6.14
N GLN A 54 2.30 1.47 -6.95
CA GLN A 54 1.80 0.10 -7.06
C GLN A 54 1.37 -0.18 -8.51
N ASP A 55 1.14 -1.45 -8.85
CA ASP A 55 0.63 -1.81 -10.18
C ASP A 55 -0.89 -1.54 -10.32
N GLY A 56 -1.39 -1.72 -11.54
CA GLY A 56 -2.81 -1.50 -11.88
C GLY A 56 -3.75 -2.66 -11.58
N ALA A 57 -3.46 -3.55 -10.62
CA ALA A 57 -4.36 -4.64 -10.27
C ALA A 57 -5.74 -4.13 -9.80
N LEU A 58 -6.80 -4.90 -10.06
CA LEU A 58 -8.19 -4.46 -9.77
C LEU A 58 -8.42 -4.03 -8.32
N ALA A 59 -7.80 -4.74 -7.35
CA ALA A 59 -7.87 -4.36 -5.94
C ALA A 59 -7.23 -2.98 -5.68
N HIS A 60 -6.12 -2.67 -6.36
CA HIS A 60 -5.39 -1.42 -6.20
C HIS A 60 -6.11 -0.25 -6.87
N LYS A 61 -6.82 -0.50 -7.99
CA LYS A 61 -7.59 0.50 -8.74
C LYS A 61 -8.99 0.76 -8.19
N SER A 62 -9.40 0.07 -7.13
CA SER A 62 -10.73 0.27 -6.54
C SER A 62 -10.87 1.72 -6.07
N LYS A 63 -12.09 2.26 -6.17
CA LYS A 63 -12.39 3.63 -5.77
C LYS A 63 -12.01 3.85 -4.30
N GLU A 64 -12.36 2.90 -3.43
CA GLU A 64 -12.11 2.97 -1.99
C GLU A 64 -10.62 3.03 -1.68
N VAL A 65 -9.80 2.24 -2.39
CA VAL A 65 -8.35 2.24 -2.22
C VAL A 65 -7.74 3.56 -2.71
N GLN A 66 -8.15 4.04 -3.88
CA GLN A 66 -7.62 5.29 -4.45
C GLN A 66 -8.00 6.51 -3.59
N GLU A 67 -9.24 6.60 -3.12
CA GLU A 67 -9.69 7.68 -2.22
C GLU A 67 -8.92 7.67 -0.89
N TRP A 68 -8.66 6.48 -0.35
CA TRP A 68 -7.85 6.35 0.86
C TRP A 68 -6.40 6.77 0.64
N LEU A 69 -5.78 6.36 -0.48
CA LEU A 69 -4.42 6.73 -0.84
C LEU A 69 -4.27 8.25 -0.97
N GLN A 70 -5.18 8.91 -1.68
CA GLN A 70 -5.17 10.37 -1.80
C GLN A 70 -5.27 11.09 -0.45
N ARG A 71 -6.01 10.51 0.51
CA ARG A 71 -6.17 11.11 1.84
C ARG A 71 -4.94 10.92 2.74
N GLU A 72 -4.37 9.71 2.77
CA GLU A 72 -3.32 9.37 3.73
C GLU A 72 -1.90 9.49 3.15
N LEU A 73 -1.76 9.35 1.83
CA LEU A 73 -0.50 9.30 1.08
C LEU A 73 -0.63 10.20 -0.17
N SER A 74 -0.78 11.51 0.03
CA SER A 74 -1.15 12.50 -1.00
C SER A 74 -0.28 12.47 -2.27
N ASP A 75 0.98 12.06 -2.15
CA ASP A 75 1.93 11.97 -3.27
C ASP A 75 1.92 10.58 -3.94
N SER A 76 0.87 9.77 -3.76
CA SER A 76 0.72 8.47 -4.44
C SER A 76 0.43 8.63 -5.94
N ILE A 77 1.04 7.77 -6.77
CA ILE A 77 0.76 7.72 -8.21
C ILE A 77 -0.65 7.20 -8.45
N SER A 78 -1.41 7.94 -9.27
CA SER A 78 -2.78 7.59 -9.62
C SER A 78 -2.81 6.33 -10.47
N SER A 79 -3.84 5.51 -10.30
CA SER A 79 -4.07 4.35 -11.18
C SER A 79 -4.40 4.66 -12.65
N SER A 80 -4.52 5.96 -13.00
CA SER A 80 -4.77 6.45 -14.36
C SER A 80 -3.51 6.80 -15.15
N GLU A 81 -2.33 6.78 -14.51
CA GLU A 81 -1.03 7.08 -15.12
C GLU A 81 -0.35 5.84 -15.70
#